data_AF-A0A251YDM5-F1
#
_entry.id   AF-A0A251YDM5-F1
#
_cell.length_a   1.000
_cell.length_b   1.000
_cell.length_c   1.000
_cell.angle_alpha   90.00
_cell.angle_beta   90.00
_cell.angle_gamma   90.00
#
_symmetry.space_group_name_H-M   'P 1'
#
loop_
_entity.id
_entity.type
_entity.pdbx_description
1 polymer ?
#
loop_
_entity_poly.entity_id
_entity_poly.type
_entity_poly.pdbx_seq_one_letter_code
_entity_poly.pdbx_strand_id
1 'polypeptide(L)'
;MIIATLSEYRAYTSKDVDKIGTEVSSVLKKFVSGSEDAIISGMGDLVTTALTVLLGSGSAEEGSMTSYYITAEDYALVRYDICAWQRRIEATGITTLMENSLAVYASKAAIKVSELDLNVFLLAYSNQLRQMNIPREEYKQYLDTATEIYERLKGATPTTESQHDGAHLRQQITSARPTVPGVTVFS
;
A
#
# COMPACT_ATOMS: atom_id res chain seq x y z
N MET A 1 -1.52 -4.19 -5.90
CA MET A 1 -0.25 -4.95 -6.09
C MET A 1 0.61 -4.75 -4.85
N ILE A 2 1.15 -5.82 -4.25
CA ILE A 2 2.11 -5.69 -3.14
C ILE A 2 3.44 -5.17 -3.69
N ILE A 3 4.00 -4.15 -3.06
CA ILE A 3 5.21 -3.43 -3.46
C ILE A 3 6.36 -3.76 -2.52
N ALA A 4 6.09 -3.87 -1.22
CA ALA A 4 7.08 -4.20 -0.21
C ALA A 4 6.46 -5.03 0.90
N THR A 5 7.29 -5.86 1.54
CA THR A 5 6.92 -6.66 2.70
C THR A 5 8.04 -6.63 3.72
N LEU A 6 7.66 -6.76 4.99
CA LEU A 6 8.56 -6.94 6.11
C LEU A 6 8.02 -8.10 6.94
N SER A 7 8.92 -8.95 7.43
CA SER A 7 8.58 -10.00 8.37
C SER A 7 9.64 -10.07 9.45
N GLU A 8 9.19 -10.07 10.70
CA GLU A 8 10.06 -10.14 11.87
C GLU A 8 9.55 -11.23 12.80
N TYR A 9 10.47 -12.08 13.27
CA TYR A 9 10.18 -13.17 14.19
C TYR A 9 11.14 -13.10 15.36
N ARG A 10 10.63 -13.27 16.58
CA ARG A 10 11.44 -13.24 17.80
C ARG A 10 10.95 -14.29 18.78
N ALA A 11 11.89 -15.03 19.36
CA ALA A 11 11.67 -15.81 20.57
C ALA A 11 12.47 -15.15 21.69
N TYR A 12 11.86 -14.94 22.85
CA TYR A 12 12.47 -14.13 23.90
C TYR A 12 11.97 -14.54 25.29
N THR A 13 12.75 -14.16 26.30
CA THR A 13 12.37 -14.32 27.70
C THR A 13 11.70 -13.04 28.21
N SER A 14 10.98 -13.12 29.33
CA SER A 14 10.38 -11.96 30.00
C SER A 14 11.38 -10.85 30.32
N LYS A 15 12.67 -11.17 30.45
CA LYS A 15 13.74 -10.20 30.71
C LYS A 15 14.07 -9.32 29.50
N ASP A 16 13.73 -9.78 28.29
CA ASP A 16 14.09 -9.14 27.03
C ASP A 16 12.92 -8.42 26.36
N VAL A 17 11.72 -8.46 26.95
CA VAL A 17 10.46 -7.94 26.36
C VAL A 17 10.61 -6.49 25.90
N ASP A 18 11.13 -5.61 26.75
CA ASP A 18 11.26 -4.18 26.45
C ASP A 18 12.22 -3.92 25.29
N LYS A 19 13.32 -4.68 25.24
CA LYS A 19 14.33 -4.57 24.18
C LYS A 19 13.76 -5.05 22.84
N ILE A 20 13.12 -6.22 22.84
CA ILE A 20 12.52 -6.81 21.64
C ILE A 20 11.39 -5.93 21.12
N GLY A 21 10.52 -5.43 22.01
CA GLY A 21 9.46 -4.52 21.63
C GLY A 21 9.97 -3.24 20.99
N THR A 22 11.03 -2.66 21.56
CA THR A 22 11.67 -1.46 21.01
C THR A 22 12.30 -1.73 19.63
N GLU A 23 13.03 -2.84 19.46
CA GLU A 23 13.66 -3.19 18.18
C GLU A 23 12.64 -3.45 17.08
N VAL A 24 11.61 -4.27 17.35
CA VAL A 24 10.57 -4.60 16.37
C VAL A 24 9.73 -3.37 16.04
N SER A 25 9.37 -2.55 17.04
CA SER A 25 8.68 -1.28 16.81
C SER A 25 9.51 -0.33 15.95
N SER A 26 10.82 -0.24 16.19
CA SER A 26 11.72 0.60 15.40
C SER A 26 11.78 0.16 13.94
N VAL A 27 11.88 -1.15 13.68
CA VAL A 27 11.91 -1.70 12.32
C VAL A 27 10.57 -1.46 11.60
N LEU A 28 9.44 -1.71 12.27
CA LEU A 28 8.12 -1.43 11.72
C LEU A 28 7.91 0.06 11.44
N LYS A 29 8.29 0.92 12.39
CA LYS A 29 8.22 2.37 12.20
C LYS A 29 9.05 2.78 11.01
N LYS A 30 10.27 2.29 10.82
CA LYS A 30 11.08 2.58 9.62
C LYS A 30 10.46 2.06 8.32
N PHE A 31 9.80 0.89 8.36
CA PHE A 31 9.14 0.33 7.20
C PHE A 31 7.94 1.18 6.75
N VAL A 32 7.18 1.71 7.71
CA VAL A 32 6.03 2.58 7.43
C VAL A 32 6.50 4.00 7.13
N SER A 33 7.38 4.56 7.95
CA SER A 33 7.85 5.95 7.96
C SER A 33 8.96 6.27 6.95
N GLY A 34 8.95 5.66 5.76
CA GLY A 34 10.01 5.79 4.75
C GLY A 34 10.26 7.21 4.20
N SER A 35 9.50 8.22 4.63
CA SER A 35 9.61 9.63 4.25
C SER A 35 9.36 10.57 5.45
N GLU A 36 9.68 11.86 5.30
CA GLU A 36 9.44 12.93 6.31
C GLU A 36 7.96 13.36 6.41
N ASP A 37 7.05 12.67 5.71
CA ASP A 37 5.63 13.01 5.70
C ASP A 37 4.98 12.74 7.08
N ALA A 38 4.28 13.74 7.62
CA ALA A 38 3.63 13.70 8.92
C ALA A 38 2.60 12.56 9.04
N ILE A 39 1.90 12.20 7.96
CA ILE A 39 0.96 11.09 7.91
C ILE A 39 1.70 9.77 8.06
N ILE A 40 2.79 9.62 7.30
CA ILE A 40 3.60 8.41 7.26
C ILE A 40 4.35 8.22 8.60
N SER A 41 4.77 9.30 9.26
CA SER A 41 5.26 9.26 10.64
C SER A 41 4.16 8.88 11.63
N GLY A 42 2.99 9.51 11.56
CA GLY A 42 1.86 9.24 12.47
C GLY A 42 1.37 7.80 12.39
N MET A 43 1.37 7.19 11.20
CA MET A 43 1.09 5.76 11.04
C MET A 43 2.11 4.89 11.79
N GLY A 44 3.40 5.22 11.72
CA GLY A 44 4.45 4.51 12.47
C GLY A 44 4.25 4.57 13.99
N ASP A 45 3.75 5.69 14.50
CA ASP A 45 3.42 5.84 15.92
C ASP A 45 2.20 5.01 16.35
N LEU A 46 1.16 4.94 15.49
CA LEU A 46 -0.01 4.08 15.74
C LEU A 46 0.40 2.60 15.80
N VAL A 47 1.24 2.15 14.88
CA VAL A 47 1.75 0.77 14.85
C VAL A 47 2.60 0.46 16.08
N THR A 48 3.49 1.38 16.45
CA THR A 48 4.33 1.24 17.65
C THR A 48 3.48 1.13 18.91
N THR A 49 2.43 1.95 19.01
CA THR A 49 1.49 1.91 20.13
C THR A 49 0.76 0.58 20.19
N ALA A 50 0.21 0.12 19.07
CA ALA A 50 -0.51 -1.16 19.00
C ALA A 50 0.39 -2.36 19.34
N LEU A 51 1.63 -2.36 18.86
CA LEU A 51 2.62 -3.40 19.19
C LEU A 51 3.01 -3.36 20.68
N THR A 52 3.17 -2.17 21.26
CA THR A 52 3.46 -2.02 22.70
C THR A 52 2.32 -2.56 23.55
N VAL A 53 1.06 -2.30 23.17
CA VAL A 53 -0.11 -2.86 23.84
C VAL A 53 -0.14 -4.38 23.71
N LEU A 54 0.16 -4.91 22.52
CA LEU A 54 0.26 -6.35 22.31
C LEU A 54 1.31 -6.94 23.27
N LEU A 55 2.55 -6.47 23.22
CA LEU A 55 3.65 -6.99 24.05
C LEU A 55 3.45 -6.80 25.56
N GLY A 56 2.77 -5.71 25.95
CA GLY A 56 2.43 -5.41 27.33
C GLY A 56 1.31 -6.28 27.91
N SER A 57 0.57 -7.01 27.09
CA SER A 57 -0.51 -7.92 27.55
C SER A 57 0.01 -9.24 28.15
N GLY A 58 1.24 -9.25 28.71
CA GLY A 58 2.06 -10.40 29.11
C GLY A 58 1.48 -11.42 30.11
N SER A 59 0.18 -11.36 30.42
CA SER A 59 -0.59 -12.40 31.10
C SER A 59 -1.44 -13.25 30.15
N ALA A 60 -1.68 -12.83 28.91
CA ALA A 60 -2.43 -13.61 27.93
C ALA A 60 -1.56 -14.72 27.31
N GLU A 61 -2.09 -15.94 27.21
CA GLU A 61 -1.42 -17.06 26.53
C GLU A 61 -1.15 -16.77 25.05
N GLU A 62 -2.03 -15.98 24.43
CA GLU A 62 -1.95 -15.61 23.03
C GLU A 62 -2.52 -14.21 22.82
N GLY A 63 -1.94 -13.46 21.89
CA GLY A 63 -2.44 -12.16 21.48
C GLY A 63 -2.19 -11.90 20.00
N SER A 64 -3.01 -11.04 19.40
CA SER A 64 -2.80 -10.61 18.02
C SER A 64 -3.27 -9.17 17.82
N MET A 65 -2.65 -8.48 16.86
CA MET A 65 -3.18 -7.25 16.29
C MET A 65 -3.22 -7.34 14.77
N THR A 66 -4.19 -6.65 14.18
CA THR A 66 -4.23 -6.38 12.74
C THR A 66 -4.60 -4.92 12.54
N SER A 67 -3.84 -4.22 11.71
CA SER A 67 -4.03 -2.81 11.43
C SER A 67 -3.89 -2.55 9.93
N TYR A 68 -4.78 -1.71 9.43
CA TYR A 68 -4.83 -1.31 8.02
C TYR A 68 -4.75 0.21 7.95
N TYR A 69 -3.80 0.70 7.17
CA TYR A 69 -3.60 2.13 6.98
C TYR A 69 -3.57 2.45 5.49
N ILE A 70 -4.10 3.61 5.12
CA ILE A 70 -4.09 4.12 3.75
C ILE A 70 -3.49 5.52 3.75
N THR A 71 -2.73 5.82 2.71
CA THR A 71 -2.17 7.17 2.53
C THR A 71 -1.98 7.48 1.06
N ALA A 72 -1.87 8.78 0.77
CA ALA A 72 -1.26 9.26 -0.46
C ALA A 72 0.25 9.31 -0.23
N GLU A 73 1.01 8.62 -1.08
CA GLU A 73 2.48 8.65 -1.06
C GLU A 73 2.97 8.92 -2.47
N ASP A 74 3.75 9.99 -2.63
CA ASP A 74 4.16 10.55 -3.92
C ASP A 74 2.94 10.78 -4.85
N TYR A 75 2.82 9.99 -5.91
CA TYR A 75 1.74 10.06 -6.90
C TYR A 75 0.82 8.83 -6.87
N ALA A 76 0.81 8.09 -5.76
CA ALA A 76 0.06 6.85 -5.63
C ALA A 76 -0.78 6.83 -4.34
N LEU A 77 -1.92 6.13 -4.39
CA LEU A 77 -2.61 5.70 -3.19
C LEU A 77 -2.07 4.34 -2.76
N VAL A 78 -1.61 4.25 -1.53
CA VAL A 78 -1.00 3.05 -0.97
C VAL A 78 -1.72 2.61 0.30
N ARG A 79 -1.70 1.30 0.53
CA ARG A 79 -2.21 0.64 1.73
C ARG A 79 -1.08 -0.08 2.44
N TYR A 80 -1.05 0.03 3.76
CA TYR A 80 -0.20 -0.74 4.64
C TYR A 80 -1.06 -1.74 5.41
N ASP A 81 -0.73 -3.02 5.29
CA ASP A 81 -1.39 -4.12 6.02
C ASP A 81 -0.40 -4.67 7.03
N ILE A 82 -0.73 -4.59 8.32
CA ILE A 82 0.16 -5.00 9.41
C ILE A 82 -0.57 -5.99 10.29
N CYS A 83 0.04 -7.14 10.54
CA CYS A 83 -0.42 -8.09 11.53
C CYS A 83 0.73 -8.50 12.44
N ALA A 84 0.40 -8.70 13.71
CA ALA A 84 1.31 -9.28 14.67
C ALA A 84 0.58 -10.31 15.51
N TRP A 85 1.30 -11.35 15.88
CA TRP A 85 0.82 -12.43 16.72
C TRP A 85 1.90 -12.73 17.75
N GLN A 86 1.48 -12.94 18.98
CA GLN A 86 2.35 -13.36 20.05
C GLN A 86 1.75 -14.55 20.79
N ARG A 87 2.63 -15.37 21.36
CA ARG A 87 2.23 -16.50 22.19
C ARG A 87 3.21 -16.70 23.33
N ARG A 88 2.66 -16.97 24.50
CA ARG A 88 3.41 -17.42 25.67
C ARG A 88 3.66 -18.92 25.58
N ILE A 89 4.89 -19.32 25.87
CA ILE A 89 5.34 -20.70 25.86
C ILE A 89 5.25 -21.23 27.29
N GLU A 90 4.53 -22.33 27.50
CA GLU A 90 4.30 -22.90 28.84
C GLU A 90 5.07 -24.21 29.07
N ALA A 91 5.67 -24.76 28.02
CA ALA A 91 6.42 -26.00 28.09
C ALA A 91 7.68 -25.83 28.95
N THR A 92 7.63 -26.32 30.19
CA THR A 92 8.67 -26.16 31.23
C THR A 92 10.07 -26.66 30.82
N GLY A 93 10.16 -27.56 29.83
CA GLY A 93 11.43 -28.04 29.29
C GLY A 93 12.19 -27.02 28.44
N ILE A 94 11.53 -25.98 27.93
CA ILE A 94 12.12 -24.98 27.01
C ILE A 94 11.92 -23.53 27.46
N THR A 95 11.11 -23.30 28.49
CA THR A 95 10.82 -21.94 29.02
C THR A 95 12.05 -21.21 29.53
N THR A 96 13.09 -21.93 29.95
CA THR A 96 14.39 -21.35 30.35
C THR A 96 15.16 -20.73 29.18
N LEU A 97 14.78 -21.07 27.94
CA LEU A 97 15.39 -20.55 26.70
C LEU A 97 14.46 -19.56 25.98
N MET A 98 13.14 -19.76 26.06
CA MET A 98 12.14 -18.88 25.43
C MET A 98 10.81 -18.94 26.20
N GLU A 99 10.30 -17.79 26.60
CA GLU A 99 9.02 -17.68 27.31
C GLU A 99 7.92 -17.12 26.41
N ASN A 100 8.29 -16.41 25.34
CA ASN A 100 7.37 -15.80 24.40
C ASN A 100 7.90 -15.95 22.97
N SER A 101 6.97 -16.03 22.03
CA SER A 101 7.20 -15.97 20.59
C SER A 101 6.39 -14.82 20.02
N LEU A 102 6.99 -14.02 19.15
CA LEU A 102 6.37 -12.94 18.39
C LEU A 102 6.61 -13.17 16.91
N ALA A 103 5.56 -13.04 16.11
CA ALA A 103 5.61 -12.98 14.67
C ALA A 103 4.93 -11.69 14.21
N VAL A 104 5.59 -10.94 13.35
CA VAL A 104 5.09 -9.71 12.77
C VAL A 104 5.22 -9.79 11.26
N TYR A 105 4.18 -9.37 10.56
CA TYR A 105 4.18 -9.19 9.13
C TYR A 105 3.61 -7.81 8.80
N ALA A 106 4.28 -7.10 7.90
CA ALA A 106 3.81 -5.85 7.34
C ALA A 106 3.93 -5.91 5.81
N SER A 107 2.98 -5.33 5.10
CA SER A 107 3.06 -5.17 3.65
C SER A 107 2.59 -3.80 3.23
N LYS A 108 3.18 -3.31 2.15
CA LYS A 108 2.82 -2.09 1.44
C LYS A 108 2.31 -2.48 0.07
N ALA A 109 1.15 -1.96 -0.33
CA ALA A 109 0.53 -2.25 -1.61
C ALA A 109 -0.02 -1.00 -2.28
N ALA A 110 0.10 -0.91 -3.60
CA ALA A 110 -0.65 0.07 -4.38
C ALA A 110 -2.14 -0.30 -4.42
N ILE A 111 -2.98 0.71 -4.21
CA ILE A 111 -4.43 0.60 -4.29
C ILE A 111 -4.87 0.70 -5.76
N LYS A 112 -5.74 -0.23 -6.17
CA LYS A 112 -6.37 -0.19 -7.48
C LYS A 112 -7.56 0.76 -7.44
N VAL A 113 -7.35 2.00 -7.87
CA VAL A 113 -8.34 3.09 -7.82
C VAL A 113 -9.62 2.78 -8.60
N SER A 114 -9.54 2.00 -9.69
CA SER A 114 -10.71 1.61 -10.47
C SER A 114 -11.72 0.74 -9.70
N GLU A 115 -11.32 0.15 -8.56
CA GLU A 115 -12.16 -0.71 -7.72
C GLU A 115 -12.51 -0.07 -6.37
N LEU A 116 -12.00 1.14 -6.11
CA LEU A 116 -12.17 1.83 -4.84
C LEU A 116 -13.17 2.97 -5.02
N ASP A 117 -14.20 3.02 -4.17
CA ASP A 117 -15.07 4.18 -4.10
C ASP A 117 -14.40 5.34 -3.32
N LEU A 118 -14.45 6.54 -3.88
CA LEU A 118 -13.81 7.73 -3.28
C LEU A 118 -14.38 8.05 -1.90
N ASN A 119 -15.70 7.92 -1.70
CA ASN A 119 -16.32 8.20 -0.41
C ASN A 119 -15.88 7.18 0.66
N VAL A 120 -15.76 5.90 0.30
CA VAL A 120 -15.20 4.87 1.19
C VAL A 120 -13.75 5.20 1.56
N PHE A 121 -12.93 5.60 0.58
CA PHE A 121 -11.55 6.00 0.81
C PHE A 121 -11.45 7.19 1.76
N LEU A 122 -12.17 8.29 1.51
CA LEU A 122 -12.12 9.50 2.33
C LEU A 122 -12.64 9.25 3.75
N LEU A 123 -13.64 8.39 3.93
CA LEU A 123 -14.13 8.00 5.24
C LEU A 123 -13.06 7.21 6.03
N ALA A 124 -12.42 6.23 5.40
CA ALA A 124 -11.35 5.47 6.03
C ALA A 124 -10.14 6.37 6.36
N TYR A 125 -9.76 7.24 5.44
CA TYR A 125 -8.59 8.10 5.58
C TYR A 125 -8.82 9.16 6.66
N SER A 126 -9.99 9.81 6.69
CA SER A 126 -10.33 10.77 7.76
C SER A 126 -10.39 10.15 9.16
N ASN A 127 -10.85 8.90 9.27
CA ASN A 127 -10.80 8.18 10.55
C ASN A 127 -9.35 7.87 10.98
N GLN A 128 -8.45 7.61 10.03
CA GLN A 128 -7.02 7.45 10.31
C GLN A 128 -6.39 8.78 10.76
N LEU A 129 -6.64 9.89 10.06
CA LEU A 129 -6.15 11.22 10.44
C LEU A 129 -6.53 11.57 11.89
N ARG A 130 -7.75 11.19 12.31
CA ARG A 130 -8.22 11.36 13.69
C ARG A 130 -7.43 10.56 14.70
N GLN A 131 -7.13 9.30 14.41
CA GLN A 131 -6.34 8.44 15.29
C GLN A 131 -4.90 8.97 15.45
N MET A 132 -4.34 9.60 14.41
CA MET A 132 -3.03 10.23 14.44
C MET A 132 -3.01 11.58 15.19
N ASN A 133 -4.15 12.03 15.74
CA ASN A 133 -4.32 13.36 16.36
C ASN A 133 -3.91 14.52 15.43
N ILE A 134 -4.04 14.35 14.12
CA ILE A 134 -3.86 15.45 13.16
C ILE A 134 -4.97 16.48 13.43
N PRO A 135 -4.65 17.79 13.47
CA PRO A 135 -5.66 18.83 13.66
C PRO A 135 -6.66 18.85 12.50
N ARG A 136 -7.93 19.12 12.81
CA ARG A 136 -9.03 19.01 11.84
C ARG A 136 -8.90 20.03 10.70
N GLU A 137 -8.31 21.18 10.98
CA GLU A 137 -7.97 22.23 10.03
C GLU A 137 -7.00 21.76 8.94
N GLU A 138 -6.13 20.80 9.25
CA GLU A 138 -5.18 20.21 8.29
C GLU A 138 -5.82 19.12 7.44
N TYR A 139 -6.96 18.54 7.86
CA TYR A 139 -7.61 17.45 7.13
C TYR A 139 -7.88 17.81 5.69
N LYS A 140 -8.32 19.05 5.46
CA LYS A 140 -8.68 19.51 4.13
C LYS A 140 -7.51 19.31 3.16
N GLN A 141 -6.30 19.71 3.54
CA GLN A 141 -5.13 19.58 2.66
C GLN A 141 -4.82 18.11 2.33
N TYR A 142 -4.89 17.21 3.32
CA TYR A 142 -4.63 15.78 3.10
C TYR A 142 -5.72 15.12 2.26
N LEU A 143 -6.99 15.46 2.50
CA LEU A 143 -8.12 14.93 1.76
C LEU A 143 -8.16 15.46 0.32
N ASP A 144 -7.86 16.75 0.11
CA ASP A 144 -7.78 17.37 -1.21
C ASP A 144 -6.65 16.73 -2.03
N THR A 145 -5.44 16.61 -1.46
CA THR A 145 -4.30 15.94 -2.11
C THR A 145 -4.64 14.51 -2.51
N ALA A 146 -5.24 13.73 -1.61
CA ALA A 146 -5.59 12.36 -1.90
C ALA A 146 -6.71 12.24 -2.96
N THR A 147 -7.64 13.20 -3.00
CA THR A 147 -8.69 13.29 -4.02
C THR A 147 -8.09 13.61 -5.39
N GLU A 148 -7.14 14.55 -5.47
CA GLU A 148 -6.45 14.88 -6.72
C GLU A 148 -5.70 13.67 -7.30
N ILE A 149 -4.98 12.93 -6.45
CA ILE A 149 -4.29 11.70 -6.86
C ILE A 149 -5.29 10.64 -7.32
N TYR A 150 -6.39 10.45 -6.58
CA TYR A 150 -7.45 9.53 -6.94
C TYR A 150 -8.02 9.84 -8.33
N GLU A 151 -8.41 11.08 -8.59
CA GLU A 151 -9.00 11.49 -9.88
C GLU A 151 -8.01 11.35 -11.02
N ARG A 152 -6.73 11.67 -10.80
CA ARG A 152 -5.67 11.46 -11.78
C ARG A 152 -5.51 9.98 -12.13
N LEU A 153 -5.50 9.09 -11.13
CA LEU A 153 -5.35 7.65 -11.33
C LEU A 153 -6.60 7.03 -11.99
N LYS A 154 -7.80 7.55 -11.70
CA LYS A 154 -9.05 7.12 -12.33
C LYS A 154 -9.14 7.59 -13.80
N GLY A 155 -8.73 8.83 -14.08
CA GLY A 155 -8.67 9.39 -15.43
C GLY A 155 -7.56 8.80 -16.31
N ALA A 156 -6.52 8.21 -15.71
CA ALA A 156 -5.45 7.51 -16.41
C ALA A 156 -5.84 6.12 -16.94
N THR A 157 -7.11 5.72 -16.80
CA THR A 157 -7.63 4.51 -17.47
C THR A 157 -7.35 4.65 -18.97
N PRO A 158 -6.59 3.71 -19.60
CA PRO A 158 -6.26 3.83 -21.01
C PRO A 158 -7.56 3.88 -21.80
N THR A 159 -7.74 4.97 -22.54
CA THR A 159 -8.80 5.10 -23.53
C THR A 159 -8.67 3.93 -24.50
N THR A 160 -9.43 2.87 -24.27
CA THR A 160 -9.54 1.78 -25.24
C THR A 160 -10.51 2.28 -26.30
N GLU A 161 -10.06 3.20 -27.15
CA GLU A 161 -10.73 3.57 -28.39
C GLU A 161 -9.78 4.38 -29.29
N SER A 162 -9.17 3.68 -30.26
CA SER A 162 -8.91 4.19 -31.62
C SER A 162 -8.28 3.11 -32.50
N GLN A 163 -9.02 2.01 -32.73
CA GLN A 163 -8.83 1.21 -33.93
C GLN A 163 -10.19 0.81 -34.49
N HIS A 164 -10.94 1.79 -34.99
CA HIS A 164 -11.94 1.54 -36.04
C HIS A 164 -12.26 2.79 -36.86
N ASP A 165 -11.25 3.54 -37.29
CA ASP A 165 -11.44 4.64 -38.25
C ASP A 165 -10.47 4.58 -39.45
N GLY A 166 -10.09 3.36 -39.84
CA GLY A 166 -9.23 3.08 -40.99
C GLY A 166 -9.95 2.47 -42.21
N ALA A 167 -11.27 2.28 -42.17
CA ALA A 167 -11.99 1.49 -43.18
C ALA A 167 -12.57 2.29 -44.35
N HIS A 168 -12.68 3.63 -44.27
CA HIS A 168 -13.37 4.42 -45.29
C HIS A 168 -12.48 5.17 -46.30
N LEU A 169 -11.15 5.13 -46.18
CA LEU A 169 -10.24 5.85 -47.09
C LEU A 169 -9.52 4.98 -48.13
N ARG A 170 -9.78 3.67 -48.20
CA ARG A 170 -9.13 2.75 -49.16
C ARG A 170 -9.89 2.46 -50.46
N GLN A 171 -10.98 3.18 -50.77
CA GLN A 171 -11.74 2.96 -52.00
C GLN A 171 -11.59 4.04 -53.10
N GLN A 172 -10.75 5.06 -52.92
CA GLN A 172 -10.60 6.13 -53.93
C GLN A 172 -9.23 6.22 -54.64
N ILE A 173 -8.32 5.26 -54.46
CA ILE A 173 -7.00 5.27 -55.14
C ILE A 173 -6.80 4.07 -56.08
N THR A 174 -7.89 3.51 -56.61
CA THR A 174 -7.81 2.38 -57.57
C THR A 174 -8.67 2.61 -58.82
N SER A 175 -8.62 3.80 -59.43
CA SER A 175 -9.25 4.01 -60.76
C SER A 175 -8.55 4.98 -61.72
N ALA A 176 -7.34 5.47 -61.43
CA ALA A 176 -6.60 6.30 -62.37
C ALA A 176 -5.36 5.57 -62.93
N ARG A 177 -5.54 4.80 -64.01
CA ARG A 177 -4.43 4.41 -64.90
C ARG A 177 -4.24 5.51 -65.94
N PRO A 178 -3.07 6.16 -66.05
CA PRO A 178 -2.71 6.88 -67.26
C PRO A 178 -2.07 5.92 -68.27
N THR A 179 -2.67 5.83 -69.45
CA THR A 179 -2.08 5.28 -70.69
C THR A 179 -0.89 6.13 -71.11
N VAL A 180 0.29 5.51 -71.29
CA VAL A 180 1.45 6.14 -71.94
C VAL A 180 1.59 5.56 -73.36
N PRO A 181 1.63 6.40 -74.41
CA PRO A 181 1.79 5.94 -75.79
C PRO A 181 3.26 5.76 -76.17
N GLY A 182 3.57 4.64 -76.82
CA GLY A 182 4.72 4.50 -77.73
C GLY A 182 6.01 3.96 -77.14
N VAL A 183 6.17 2.63 -77.11
CA VAL A 183 7.45 1.94 -77.39
C VAL A 183 7.14 0.62 -78.09
N THR A 184 7.71 0.44 -79.28
CA THR A 184 7.57 -0.73 -80.16
C THR A 184 8.69 -1.75 -79.88
N VAL A 185 8.28 -2.97 -79.52
CA VAL A 185 8.74 -4.35 -79.91
C VAL A 185 10.24 -4.63 -80.11
N PHE A 186 10.74 -5.77 -79.59
CA PHE A 186 11.47 -6.78 -80.39
C PHE A 186 11.33 -8.21 -79.81
N SER A 187 10.86 -9.10 -80.70
CA SER A 187 10.83 -10.59 -80.76
C SER A 187 10.42 -11.41 -79.55
#